data_AF-A0A964L5T6-F1
#
_entry.id   AF-A0A964L5T6-F1
#
_cell.length_a   1.000
_cell.length_b   1.000
_cell.length_c   1.000
_cell.angle_alpha   90.00
_cell.angle_beta   90.00
_cell.angle_gamma   90.00
#
_symmetry.space_group_name_H-M   'P 1'
#
loop_
_entity.id
_entity.type
_entity.pdbx_description
1 polymer ?
#
loop_
_entity_poly.entity_id
_entity_poly.type
_entity_poly.pdbx_seq_one_letter_code
_entity_poly.pdbx_strand_id
1 'polypeptide(L)'
;MFVKMKLAEIQDELTPRFEKVCLKGHGASSFIYGVNKGRAVEISEDNGGFWLEFWEKSDEEDAAPVREQTVESGERAIQEAMNWLA
;
A
#
# COMPACT_ATOMS: atom_id res chain seq x y z
N MET A 1 -17.05 17.79 -0.60
CA MET A 1 -17.13 16.44 -1.19
C MET A 1 -15.70 15.95 -1.29
N PHE A 2 -15.27 15.02 -0.42
CA PHE A 2 -13.92 14.46 -0.50
C PHE A 2 -13.91 13.45 -1.67
N VAL A 3 -13.04 13.69 -2.66
CA VAL A 3 -12.88 12.77 -3.79
C VAL A 3 -12.10 11.57 -3.28
N LYS A 4 -12.69 10.38 -3.33
CA LYS A 4 -11.97 9.14 -3.00
C LYS A 4 -10.97 8.86 -4.12
N MET A 5 -9.67 8.91 -3.82
CA MET A 5 -8.62 8.50 -4.76
C MET A 5 -8.75 7.00 -5.07
N LYS A 6 -8.43 6.59 -6.30
CA LYS A 6 -8.34 5.18 -6.70
C LYS A 6 -6.93 4.64 -6.42
N LEU A 7 -6.80 3.31 -6.39
CA LEU A 7 -5.49 2.64 -6.26
C LEU A 7 -4.49 3.09 -7.34
N ALA A 8 -4.95 3.35 -8.57
CA ALA A 8 -4.07 3.87 -9.64
C ALA A 8 -3.46 5.24 -9.29
N GLU A 9 -4.25 6.14 -8.70
CA GLU A 9 -3.76 7.48 -8.31
C GLU A 9 -2.77 7.39 -7.14
N ILE A 10 -3.02 6.49 -6.18
CA ILE A 10 -2.07 6.21 -5.09
C ILE A 10 -0.77 5.62 -5.66
N GLN A 11 -0.86 4.70 -6.63
CA GLN A 11 0.32 4.14 -7.29
C GLN A 11 1.14 5.24 -7.97
N ASP A 12 0.51 6.12 -8.74
CA ASP A 12 1.19 7.19 -9.47
C ASP A 12 1.94 8.13 -8.52
N GLU A 13 1.37 8.42 -7.34
CA GLU A 13 2.04 9.20 -6.30
C GLU A 13 3.23 8.48 -5.67
N LEU A 14 3.12 7.18 -5.38
CA LEU A 14 4.19 6.43 -4.72
C LEU A 14 5.35 6.08 -5.67
N THR A 15 5.05 5.82 -6.95
CA THR A 15 6.01 5.35 -7.96
C THR A 15 7.29 6.18 -8.07
N PRO A 16 7.27 7.53 -8.13
CA PRO A 16 8.49 8.32 -8.25
C PRO A 16 9.37 8.33 -6.98
N ARG A 17 8.90 7.77 -5.86
CA ARG A 17 9.53 7.92 -4.53
C ARG A 17 10.22 6.65 -4.01
N PHE A 18 9.89 5.49 -4.56
CA PHE A 18 10.34 4.19 -4.04
C PHE A 18 10.91 3.28 -5.12
N GLU A 19 11.76 2.34 -4.70
CA GLU A 19 12.45 1.40 -5.61
C GLU A 19 11.49 0.64 -6.52
N LYS A 20 10.35 0.20 -5.97
CA LYS A 20 9.34 -0.54 -6.73
C LYS A 20 7.95 -0.26 -6.20
N VAL A 21 7.06 0.17 -7.08
CA VAL A 21 5.62 0.28 -6.80
C VAL A 21 4.87 -0.31 -7.97
N CYS A 22 3.96 -1.25 -7.72
CA CYS A 22 3.18 -1.92 -8.76
C CYS A 22 1.74 -2.12 -8.32
N LEU A 23 0.78 -1.87 -9.20
CA LEU A 23 -0.58 -2.39 -9.05
C LEU A 23 -0.59 -3.88 -9.43
N LYS A 24 -1.10 -4.71 -8.53
CA LYS A 24 -1.25 -6.16 -8.67
C LYS A 24 -2.73 -6.55 -8.50
N GLY A 25 -3.04 -7.80 -8.85
CA GLY A 25 -4.40 -8.34 -8.77
C GLY A 25 -5.28 -7.88 -9.94
N HIS A 26 -6.58 -8.22 -9.87
CA HIS A 26 -7.57 -7.84 -10.87
C HIS A 26 -8.95 -7.64 -10.24
N GLY A 27 -9.63 -6.54 -10.60
CA GLY A 27 -11.01 -6.28 -10.19
C GLY A 27 -11.08 -5.95 -8.70
N ALA A 28 -11.98 -6.61 -7.97
CA ALA A 28 -12.16 -6.40 -6.53
C ALA A 28 -10.97 -6.88 -5.67
N SER A 29 -10.06 -7.67 -6.23
CA SER A 29 -8.84 -8.13 -5.55
C SER A 29 -7.59 -7.37 -6.00
N SER A 30 -7.74 -6.10 -6.42
CA SER A 30 -6.60 -5.28 -6.85
C SER A 30 -5.95 -4.60 -5.64
N PHE A 31 -4.63 -4.51 -5.65
CA PHE A 31 -3.86 -3.89 -4.57
C PHE A 31 -2.55 -3.31 -5.08
N ILE A 32 -2.02 -2.30 -4.41
CA ILE A 32 -0.71 -1.73 -4.68
C ILE A 32 0.30 -2.46 -3.82
N TYR A 33 1.43 -2.84 -4.43
CA TYR A 33 2.57 -3.39 -3.73
C TYR A 33 3.76 -2.44 -3.90
N GLY A 34 4.15 -1.78 -2.80
CA GLY A 34 5.30 -0.89 -2.72
C GLY A 34 6.46 -1.53 -1.96
N VAL A 35 7.70 -1.33 -2.41
CA VAL A 35 8.93 -1.82 -1.77
C VAL A 35 9.98 -0.73 -1.77
N ASN A 36 10.66 -0.58 -0.64
CA ASN A 36 11.84 0.27 -0.50
C ASN A 36 12.74 -0.24 0.63
N LYS A 37 14.06 -0.35 0.40
CA LYS A 37 15.08 -0.64 1.45
C LYS A 37 14.75 -1.85 2.33
N GLY A 38 14.17 -2.91 1.76
CA GLY A 38 13.81 -4.11 2.51
C GLY A 38 12.54 -3.98 3.36
N ARG A 39 11.70 -2.98 3.10
CA ARG A 39 10.32 -2.91 3.60
C ARG A 39 9.36 -2.97 2.43
N ALA A 40 8.17 -3.52 2.67
CA ALA A 40 7.09 -3.51 1.71
C ALA A 40 5.77 -3.08 2.36
N VAL A 41 4.87 -2.55 1.54
CA VAL A 41 3.51 -2.23 1.92
C VAL A 41 2.56 -2.71 0.83
N GLU A 42 1.48 -3.34 1.25
CA GLU A 42 0.33 -3.66 0.42
C GLU A 42 -0.80 -2.68 0.74
N ILE A 43 -1.49 -2.16 -0.29
CA ILE A 43 -2.63 -1.26 -0.14
C ILE A 43 -3.78 -1.78 -1.00
N SER A 44 -4.86 -2.20 -0.38
CA SER A 44 -6.07 -2.68 -1.04
C SER A 44 -7.27 -1.80 -0.67
N GLU A 45 -8.31 -1.79 -1.51
CA GLU A 45 -9.56 -1.13 -1.14
C GLU A 45 -10.37 -2.01 -0.18
N ASP A 46 -10.81 -1.44 0.93
CA ASP A 46 -11.69 -2.13 1.89
C ASP A 46 -12.85 -1.22 2.30
N ASN A 47 -14.09 -1.68 2.11
CA ASN A 47 -15.33 -1.07 2.62
C ASN A 47 -15.43 0.47 2.55
N GLY A 48 -14.95 1.08 1.47
CA GLY A 48 -15.00 2.55 1.30
C GLY A 48 -13.76 3.30 1.76
N GLY A 49 -12.78 2.63 2.38
CA GLY A 49 -11.44 3.10 2.68
C GLY A 49 -10.37 2.23 2.00
N PHE A 50 -9.23 2.09 2.69
CA PHE A 50 -8.08 1.29 2.29
C PHE A 50 -7.57 0.46 3.46
N TRP A 51 -7.23 -0.79 3.19
CA TRP A 51 -6.52 -1.64 4.13
C TRP A 51 -5.06 -1.72 3.70
N LEU A 52 -4.16 -1.47 4.66
CA LEU A 52 -2.72 -1.46 4.46
C LEU A 52 -2.09 -2.58 5.29
N GLU A 53 -1.26 -3.38 4.64
CA GLU A 53 -0.44 -4.39 5.29
C GLU A 53 1.03 -3.99 5.15
N PHE A 54 1.75 -3.96 6.26
CA PHE A 54 3.14 -3.54 6.33
C PHE A 54 4.01 -4.76 6.57
N TRP A 55 5.05 -4.91 5.75
CA TRP A 55 5.91 -6.08 5.71
C TRP A 55 7.36 -5.64 5.84
N GLU A 56 8.15 -6.39 6.62
CA GLU A 56 9.61 -6.30 6.58
C GLU A 56 10.15 -7.45 5.73
N LYS A 57 11.31 -7.23 5.12
CA LYS A 57 11.99 -8.27 4.35
C LYS A 57 12.30 -9.44 5.29
N SER A 58 11.62 -10.54 5.06
CA SER A 58 11.90 -11.82 5.69
C SER A 58 12.32 -12.83 4.62
N ASP A 59 13.22 -13.73 4.98
CA ASP A 59 13.57 -14.92 4.19
C ASP A 59 12.58 -16.08 4.46
N GLU A 60 11.61 -15.87 5.35
CA GLU A 60 10.58 -16.86 5.72
C GLU A 60 9.36 -16.77 4.79
N GLU A 61 8.97 -17.91 4.23
CA GLU A 61 7.84 -18.02 3.28
C GLU A 61 6.47 -17.77 3.95
N ASP A 62 6.37 -18.00 5.26
CA ASP A 62 5.17 -17.80 6.09
C ASP A 62 5.22 -16.52 6.94
N ALA A 63 6.06 -15.55 6.56
CA ALA A 63 6.09 -14.27 7.26
C ALA A 63 4.69 -13.64 7.25
N ALA A 64 4.25 -13.12 8.40
CA ALA A 64 3.01 -12.36 8.54
C ALA A 64 3.32 -10.85 8.41
N PRO A 65 2.31 -10.01 8.08
CA PRO A 65 2.52 -8.57 8.12
C PRO A 65 2.88 -8.15 9.56
N VAL A 66 3.90 -7.30 9.69
CA VAL A 66 4.32 -6.81 11.01
C VAL A 66 3.30 -5.85 11.61
N ARG A 67 2.48 -5.24 10.74
CA ARG A 67 1.43 -4.31 11.10
C ARG A 67 0.38 -4.29 10.01
N GLU A 68 -0.86 -4.07 10.40
CA GLU A 68 -1.98 -3.85 9.50
C GLU A 68 -2.77 -2.63 9.96
N GLN A 69 -3.36 -1.88 9.04
CA GLN A 69 -4.15 -0.69 9.36
C GLN A 69 -5.20 -0.38 8.30
N THR A 70 -6.40 0.00 8.73
CA THR A 70 -7.42 0.56 7.83
C THR A 70 -7.42 2.09 7.92
N VAL A 71 -7.50 2.76 6.78
CA VAL A 71 -7.60 4.22 6.66
C VAL A 71 -8.75 4.61 5.75
N GLU A 72 -9.36 5.77 5.99
CA GLU A 72 -10.59 6.17 5.30
C GLU A 72 -10.34 6.88 3.97
N SER A 73 -9.09 7.28 3.67
CA SER A 73 -8.77 8.06 2.46
C SER A 73 -7.45 7.66 1.81
N GLY A 74 -7.35 7.91 0.51
CA GLY A 74 -6.12 7.64 -0.26
C GLY A 74 -4.95 8.52 0.18
N GLU A 75 -5.19 9.77 0.57
CA GLU A 75 -4.16 10.65 1.13
C GLU A 75 -3.54 10.06 2.40
N ARG A 76 -4.36 9.49 3.28
CA ARG A 76 -3.87 8.78 4.46
C ARG A 76 -3.11 7.52 4.10
N ALA A 77 -3.60 6.74 3.12
CA ALA A 77 -2.90 5.56 2.64
C ALA A 77 -1.50 5.91 2.10
N ILE A 78 -1.39 6.98 1.31
CA ILE A 78 -0.11 7.50 0.79
C ILE A 78 0.80 7.91 1.95
N GLN A 79 0.30 8.67 2.92
CA GLN A 79 1.09 9.14 4.06
C GLN A 79 1.64 7.98 4.89
N GLU A 80 0.81 6.98 5.20
CA GLU A 80 1.25 5.81 5.97
C GLU A 80 2.25 4.94 5.19
N ALA A 81 2.03 4.76 3.89
CA ALA A 81 2.98 4.07 3.01
C ALA A 81 4.32 4.81 2.95
N MET A 82 4.32 6.14 2.85
CA MET A 82 5.54 6.95 2.85
C MET A 82 6.29 6.84 4.17
N ASN A 83 5.59 6.95 5.30
CA ASN A 83 6.20 6.85 6.61
C ASN A 83 6.86 5.48 6.83
N TRP A 84 6.23 4.41 6.32
CA TRP A 84 6.77 3.06 6.43
C TRP A 84 7.98 2.82 5.53
N LEU A 85 7.88 3.23 4.27
CA LEU A 85 8.88 2.98 3.23
C LEU A 85 10.08 3.96 3.27
N ALA A 86 10.06 5.01 4.09
CA ALA A 86 11.16 5.98 4.19
C ALA A 86 12.50 5.37 4.68
#